data_AF-K2DVR0-F1
#
_entry.id   AF-K2DVR0-F1
#
_cell.length_a   1.000
_cell.length_b   1.000
_cell.length_c   1.000
_cell.angle_alpha   90.00
_cell.angle_beta   90.00
_cell.angle_gamma   90.00
#
_symmetry.space_group_name_H-M   'P 1'
#
loop_
_entity.id
_entity.type
_entity.pdbx_description
1 polymer ?
#
loop_
_entity_poly.entity_id
_entity_poly.type
_entity_poly.pdbx_seq_one_letter_code
_entity_poly.pdbx_strand_id
1 'polypeptide(L)'
;MAKVLEECGEKSMTTRPVTEKYRWLERSIHYWRPSPPLVQAVFEACERAGVPVSDLRLLALNREVRQVGATVQVRRDWWILIVAYPMLFMVVCYWALFSALVLLSAAPWLAKIVGVAVITLVYWFLGVGLCLYTTRPYAAARRSGSAIERAAQSQLPDTETTHPINISKN
;
A
#
# COMPACT_ATOMS: atom_id res chain seq x y z
N MET A 1 16.27 38.66 28.62
CA MET A 1 16.59 37.27 28.23
C MET A 1 15.48 36.28 28.56
N ALA A 2 14.94 36.24 29.78
CA ALA A 2 13.85 35.32 30.16
C ALA A 2 12.62 35.39 29.23
N LYS A 3 12.13 36.60 28.92
CA LYS A 3 10.98 36.83 28.02
C LYS A 3 11.17 36.27 26.59
N VAL A 4 12.40 36.29 26.08
CA VAL A 4 12.74 35.79 24.73
C VAL A 4 12.79 34.26 24.72
N LEU A 5 13.28 33.64 25.80
CA LEU A 5 13.25 32.18 25.97
C LEU A 5 11.83 31.65 26.12
N GLU A 6 10.96 32.41 26.78
CA GLU A 6 9.55 32.09 26.97
C GLU A 6 8.77 32.18 25.64
N GLU A 7 8.94 33.27 24.88
CA GLU A 7 8.38 33.41 23.53
C GLU A 7 8.93 32.36 22.54
N CYS A 8 10.22 32.02 22.61
CA CYS A 8 10.80 30.95 21.80
C CYS A 8 10.29 29.56 22.21
N GLY A 9 10.06 29.33 23.51
CA GLY A 9 9.46 28.10 24.04
C GLY A 9 8.02 27.92 23.56
N GLU A 10 7.23 28.98 23.59
CA GLU A 10 5.83 28.99 23.14
C GLU A 10 5.72 28.83 21.62
N LYS A 11 6.60 29.49 20.86
CA LYS A 11 6.75 29.26 19.40
C LYS A 11 7.23 27.83 19.10
N SER A 12 8.12 27.26 19.91
CA SER A 12 8.57 25.86 19.77
C SER A 12 7.42 24.87 20.00
N MET A 13 6.63 25.05 21.06
CA MET A 13 5.50 24.17 21.37
C MET A 13 4.41 24.20 20.29
N THR A 14 4.15 25.36 19.71
CA THR A 14 3.17 25.52 18.62
C THR A 14 3.71 25.01 17.27
N THR A 15 5.02 25.10 17.03
CA THR A 15 5.64 24.64 15.77
C THR A 15 5.79 23.12 15.72
N ARG A 16 6.09 22.47 16.84
CA ARG A 16 6.32 21.01 16.94
C ARG A 16 5.21 20.14 16.32
N PRO A 17 3.91 20.31 16.63
CA PRO A 17 2.86 19.49 16.03
C PRO A 17 2.71 19.73 14.53
N VAL A 18 3.01 20.94 14.06
CA VAL A 18 2.98 21.27 12.62
C VAL A 18 4.14 20.58 11.90
N THR A 19 5.33 20.59 12.49
CA THR A 19 6.50 19.89 11.93
C THR A 19 6.30 18.38 11.92
N GLU A 20 5.70 17.81 12.96
CA GLU A 20 5.37 16.37 13.01
C GLU A 20 4.35 15.98 11.95
N LYS A 21 3.29 16.79 11.74
CA LYS A 21 2.35 16.59 10.63
C LYS A 21 3.03 16.64 9.27
N TYR A 22 3.93 17.61 9.06
CA TYR A 22 4.66 17.73 7.81
C TYR A 22 5.55 16.51 7.54
N ARG A 23 6.31 16.06 8.54
CA ARG A 23 7.13 14.83 8.43
C ARG A 23 6.28 13.60 8.14
N TRP A 24 5.11 13.48 8.75
CA TRP A 24 4.18 12.39 8.49
C TRP A 24 3.66 12.42 7.05
N LEU A 25 3.30 13.61 6.54
CA LEU A 25 2.87 13.81 5.15
C LEU A 25 3.98 13.47 4.15
N GLU A 26 5.20 13.94 4.39
CA GLU A 26 6.37 13.66 3.55
C GLU A 26 6.62 12.15 3.44
N ARG A 27 6.59 11.43 4.57
CA ARG A 27 6.72 9.97 4.59
C ARG A 27 5.54 9.26 3.95
N SER A 28 4.34 9.81 4.07
CA SER A 28 3.14 9.29 3.41
C SER A 28 3.25 9.37 1.89
N ILE A 29 3.82 10.45 1.36
CA ILE A 29 4.07 10.62 -0.08
C ILE A 29 5.06 9.57 -0.58
N HIS A 30 6.10 9.25 0.21
CA HIS A 30 7.08 8.23 -0.14
C HIS A 30 6.46 6.85 -0.43
N TYR A 31 5.41 6.48 0.32
CA TYR A 31 4.64 5.25 0.15
C TYR A 31 3.32 5.43 -0.63
N TRP A 32 3.16 6.57 -1.33
CA TRP A 32 1.98 6.96 -2.13
C TRP A 32 0.66 7.12 -1.37
N ARG A 33 0.64 6.88 -0.05
CA ARG A 33 -0.59 6.98 0.76
C ARG A 33 -0.29 7.24 2.23
N PRO A 34 -1.08 8.12 2.90
CA PRO A 34 -1.04 8.23 4.35
C PRO A 34 -1.47 6.94 5.03
N SER A 35 -0.66 6.51 5.99
CA SER A 35 -0.81 5.27 6.76
C SER A 35 -0.64 5.57 8.25
N PRO A 36 -1.18 4.72 9.15
CA PRO A 36 -0.99 4.87 10.60
C PRO A 36 0.51 4.91 10.97
N PRO A 37 0.90 5.65 12.03
CA PRO A 37 2.31 5.80 12.41
C PRO A 37 3.04 4.47 12.63
N LEU A 38 2.36 3.49 13.23
CA LEU A 38 2.89 2.14 13.44
C LEU A 38 3.20 1.45 12.11
N VAL A 39 2.29 1.53 11.15
CA VAL A 39 2.48 0.93 9.81
C VAL A 39 3.62 1.61 9.05
N GLN A 40 3.75 2.93 9.17
CA GLN A 40 4.87 3.67 8.57
C GLN A 40 6.20 3.27 9.21
N ALA A 41 6.27 3.15 10.53
CA ALA A 41 7.46 2.68 11.21
C ALA A 41 7.86 1.27 10.75
N VAL A 42 6.90 0.36 10.55
CA VAL A 42 7.15 -0.98 10.02
C VAL A 42 7.66 -0.92 8.58
N PHE A 43 7.10 -0.06 7.72
CA PHE A 43 7.57 0.11 6.34
C PHE A 43 8.99 0.66 6.27
N GLU A 44 9.32 1.67 7.08
CA GLU A 44 10.68 2.19 7.18
C GLU A 44 11.67 1.11 7.65
N ALA A 45 11.28 0.27 8.61
CA ALA A 45 12.11 -0.83 9.08
C ALA A 45 12.31 -1.91 7.99
N CYS A 46 11.25 -2.23 7.24
CA CYS A 46 11.33 -3.18 6.12
C CYS A 46 12.21 -2.67 4.98
N GLU A 47 12.13 -1.38 4.68
CA GLU A 47 12.97 -0.74 3.66
C GLU A 47 14.45 -0.82 4.06
N ARG A 48 14.78 -0.53 5.33
CA ARG A 48 16.14 -0.70 5.87
C ARG A 48 16.60 -2.16 5.83
N ALA A 49 15.69 -3.11 5.95
CA ALA A 49 15.95 -4.55 5.83
C ALA A 49 16.05 -5.04 4.37
N GLY A 50 15.94 -4.15 3.37
CA GLY A 50 16.09 -4.48 1.96
C GLY A 50 14.81 -4.94 1.25
N VAL A 51 13.63 -4.76 1.85
CA VAL A 51 12.35 -5.06 1.18
C VAL A 51 12.14 -4.05 0.03
N PRO A 52 11.75 -4.50 -1.18
CA PRO A 52 11.54 -3.60 -2.30
C PRO A 52 10.51 -2.51 -1.99
N VAL A 53 10.89 -1.25 -2.19
CA VAL A 53 10.00 -0.08 -2.00
C VAL A 53 8.74 -0.17 -2.88
N SER A 54 8.84 -0.81 -4.05
CA SER A 54 7.68 -1.09 -4.91
C SER A 54 6.62 -1.94 -4.23
N ASP A 55 7.03 -2.95 -3.46
CA ASP A 55 6.12 -3.85 -2.75
C ASP A 55 5.48 -3.12 -1.58
N LEU A 56 6.28 -2.35 -0.82
CA LEU A 56 5.78 -1.51 0.28
C LEU A 56 4.75 -0.48 -0.21
N ARG A 57 5.02 0.17 -1.35
CA ARG A 57 4.08 1.09 -2.01
C ARG A 57 2.78 0.41 -2.44
N LEU A 58 2.86 -0.78 -3.05
CA LEU A 58 1.68 -1.53 -3.46
C LEU A 58 0.80 -1.94 -2.27
N LEU A 59 1.44 -2.33 -1.16
CA LEU A 59 0.79 -2.71 0.08
C LEU A 59 0.14 -1.52 0.79
N ALA A 60 0.84 -0.38 0.83
CA ALA A 60 0.31 0.89 1.35
C ALA A 60 -0.89 1.38 0.52
N LEU A 61 -0.76 1.38 -0.81
CA LEU A 61 -1.78 1.85 -1.74
C LEU A 61 -3.09 1.05 -1.57
N ASN A 62 -2.99 -0.28 -1.51
CA ASN A 62 -4.14 -1.18 -1.44
C ASN A 62 -4.68 -1.44 -0.03
N ARG A 63 -4.09 -0.84 1.03
CA ARG A 63 -4.49 -1.08 2.44
C ARG A 63 -4.46 -2.57 2.82
N GLU A 64 -3.52 -3.31 2.24
CA GLU A 64 -3.30 -4.70 2.62
C GLU A 64 -2.62 -4.81 3.99
N VAL A 65 -2.01 -3.74 4.47
CA VAL A 65 -1.38 -3.69 5.78
C VAL A 65 -2.25 -2.88 6.73
N ARG A 66 -2.66 -3.49 7.83
CA ARG A 66 -3.54 -2.88 8.82
C ARG A 66 -2.96 -3.03 10.21
N GLN A 67 -3.14 -1.99 11.02
CA GLN A 67 -2.90 -2.07 12.44
C GLN A 67 -4.07 -2.83 13.10
N VAL A 68 -3.76 -3.88 13.84
CA VAL A 68 -4.69 -4.68 14.64
C VAL A 68 -4.20 -4.65 16.09
N GLY A 69 -4.82 -3.80 16.91
CA GLY A 69 -4.37 -3.52 18.27
C GLY A 69 -2.97 -2.88 18.29
N ALA A 70 -2.05 -3.50 19.03
CA ALA A 70 -0.65 -3.09 19.11
C ALA A 70 0.22 -3.67 17.98
N THR A 71 -0.35 -4.46 17.07
CA THR A 71 0.40 -5.18 16.02
C THR A 71 0.02 -4.71 14.62
N VAL A 72 0.84 -5.05 13.63
CA VAL A 72 0.54 -4.85 12.21
C VAL A 72 0.36 -6.22 11.55
N GLN A 73 -0.73 -6.38 10.81
CA GLN A 73 -1.03 -7.59 10.06
C GLN A 73 -1.14 -7.30 8.56
N VAL A 74 -0.72 -8.27 7.76
CA VAL A 74 -0.86 -8.24 6.30
C VAL A 74 -2.04 -9.10 5.90
N ARG A 75 -3.01 -8.51 5.22
CA ARG A 75 -4.16 -9.19 4.64
C ARG A 75 -3.69 -10.03 3.45
N ARG A 76 -4.05 -11.32 3.45
CA ARG A 76 -3.68 -12.30 2.43
C ARG A 76 -4.91 -12.97 1.84
N ASP A 77 -5.92 -12.18 1.54
CA ASP A 77 -7.22 -12.70 1.09
C ASP A 77 -7.12 -13.20 -0.35
N TRP A 78 -6.98 -14.52 -0.49
CA TRP A 78 -6.99 -15.22 -1.78
C TRP A 78 -8.29 -15.02 -2.59
N TRP A 79 -9.41 -14.67 -1.93
CA TRP A 79 -10.69 -14.39 -2.57
C TRP A 79 -10.60 -13.30 -3.64
N ILE A 80 -9.70 -12.32 -3.48
CA ILE A 80 -9.54 -11.26 -4.48
C ILE A 80 -9.04 -11.82 -5.82
N LEU A 81 -8.27 -12.91 -5.81
CA LEU A 81 -7.81 -13.57 -7.03
C LEU A 81 -8.94 -14.28 -7.76
N ILE A 82 -9.88 -14.87 -7.02
CA ILE A 82 -11.05 -15.57 -7.59
C ILE A 82 -11.91 -14.59 -8.38
N VAL A 83 -11.97 -13.33 -7.98
CA VAL A 83 -12.68 -12.27 -8.74
C VAL A 83 -11.79 -11.66 -9.82
N ALA A 84 -10.50 -11.48 -9.55
CA ALA A 84 -9.58 -10.81 -10.46
C ALA A 84 -9.34 -11.58 -11.77
N TYR A 85 -9.16 -12.90 -11.70
CA TYR A 85 -8.89 -13.70 -12.91
C TYR A 85 -10.08 -13.73 -13.89
N PRO A 86 -11.33 -13.97 -13.45
CA PRO A 86 -12.51 -13.85 -14.31
C PRO A 86 -12.68 -12.45 -14.88
N MET A 87 -12.41 -11.41 -14.08
CA MET A 87 -12.51 -10.03 -14.55
C MET A 87 -11.46 -9.72 -15.62
N LEU A 88 -10.21 -10.15 -15.44
CA LEU A 88 -9.17 -10.09 -16.48
C LEU A 88 -9.57 -10.86 -17.74
N PHE A 89 -10.14 -12.05 -17.57
CA PHE A 89 -10.62 -12.86 -18.70
C PHE A 89 -11.73 -12.14 -19.47
N MET A 90 -12.72 -11.57 -18.78
CA MET A 90 -13.76 -10.75 -19.41
C MET A 90 -13.17 -9.57 -20.16
N VAL A 91 -12.21 -8.84 -19.57
CA VAL A 91 -11.52 -7.71 -20.22
C VAL A 91 -10.88 -8.15 -21.55
N VAL A 92 -10.21 -9.31 -21.59
CA VAL A 92 -9.62 -9.86 -22.82
C VAL A 92 -10.70 -10.28 -23.82
N CYS A 93 -11.77 -10.93 -23.39
CA CYS A 93 -12.87 -11.33 -24.25
C CYS A 93 -13.57 -10.12 -24.90
N TYR A 94 -13.85 -9.07 -24.13
CA TYR A 94 -14.45 -7.85 -24.67
C TYR A 94 -13.48 -7.11 -25.59
N TRP A 95 -12.19 -7.03 -25.25
CA TRP A 95 -11.17 -6.48 -26.16
C TRP A 95 -11.17 -7.18 -27.52
N ALA A 96 -11.18 -8.53 -27.51
CA ALA A 96 -11.20 -9.34 -28.72
C ALA A 96 -12.50 -9.12 -29.52
N LEU A 97 -13.65 -9.10 -28.84
CA LEU A 97 -14.95 -8.83 -29.45
C LEU A 97 -14.99 -7.46 -30.14
N PHE A 98 -14.60 -6.39 -29.44
CA PHE A 98 -14.60 -5.03 -30.00
C PHE A 98 -13.60 -4.89 -31.15
N SER A 99 -12.43 -5.50 -31.02
CA SER A 99 -11.42 -5.51 -32.09
C SER A 99 -11.96 -6.24 -33.33
N ALA A 100 -12.62 -7.39 -33.16
CA ALA A 100 -13.26 -8.12 -34.24
C ALA A 100 -14.36 -7.30 -34.91
N LEU A 101 -15.23 -6.64 -34.14
CA LEU A 101 -16.29 -5.78 -34.69
C LEU A 101 -15.72 -4.64 -35.56
N VAL A 102 -14.63 -4.00 -35.14
CA VAL A 102 -13.95 -2.98 -35.94
C VAL A 102 -13.38 -3.58 -37.23
N LEU A 103 -12.76 -4.76 -37.16
CA LEU A 103 -12.18 -5.45 -38.31
C LEU A 103 -13.25 -5.89 -39.33
N LEU A 104 -14.41 -6.36 -38.86
CA LEU A 104 -15.52 -6.78 -39.71
C LEU A 104 -16.35 -5.61 -40.28
N SER A 105 -16.17 -4.41 -39.76
CA SER A 105 -16.90 -3.23 -40.26
C SER A 105 -16.55 -2.90 -41.72
N ALA A 106 -17.47 -2.24 -42.41
CA ALA A 106 -17.26 -1.73 -43.77
C ALA A 106 -16.36 -0.46 -43.84
N ALA A 107 -15.66 -0.14 -42.74
CA ALA A 107 -14.79 1.03 -42.66
C ALA A 107 -13.54 0.91 -43.55
N PRO A 108 -12.92 2.03 -43.95
CA PRO A 108 -11.62 2.01 -44.64
C PRO A 108 -10.52 1.43 -43.74
N TRP A 109 -9.50 0.82 -44.34
CA TRP A 109 -8.44 0.10 -43.63
C TRP A 109 -7.71 0.95 -42.57
N LEU A 110 -7.45 2.23 -42.87
CA LEU A 110 -6.85 3.19 -41.91
C LEU A 110 -7.70 3.35 -40.65
N ALA A 111 -9.02 3.49 -40.82
CA ALA A 111 -9.94 3.63 -39.68
C ALA A 111 -9.96 2.36 -38.82
N LYS A 112 -9.81 1.18 -39.43
CA LYS A 112 -9.71 -0.09 -38.69
C LYS A 112 -8.46 -0.15 -37.83
N ILE A 113 -7.30 0.20 -38.37
CA ILE A 113 -6.03 0.20 -37.62
C ILE A 113 -6.11 1.18 -36.45
N VAL A 114 -6.57 2.42 -36.70
CA VAL A 114 -6.73 3.42 -35.65
C VAL A 114 -7.72 2.94 -34.59
N GLY A 115 -8.85 2.38 -34.99
CA GLY A 115 -9.85 1.84 -34.07
C GLY A 115 -9.30 0.73 -33.17
N VAL A 116 -8.60 -0.25 -33.74
CA VAL A 116 -7.97 -1.34 -32.97
C VAL A 116 -6.86 -0.80 -32.05
N ALA A 117 -6.07 0.16 -32.51
CA ALA A 117 -5.03 0.78 -31.69
C ALA A 117 -5.62 1.50 -30.47
N VAL A 118 -6.69 2.28 -30.66
CA VAL A 118 -7.41 2.97 -29.59
C VAL A 118 -8.03 1.97 -28.61
N ILE A 119 -8.73 0.94 -29.12
CA ILE A 119 -9.30 -0.12 -28.28
C ILE A 119 -8.21 -0.81 -27.46
N THR A 120 -7.10 -1.17 -28.09
CA THR A 120 -5.98 -1.84 -27.42
C THR A 120 -5.37 -0.94 -26.35
N LEU A 121 -5.19 0.35 -26.62
CA LEU A 121 -4.66 1.30 -25.63
C LEU A 121 -5.58 1.45 -24.41
N VAL A 122 -6.89 1.55 -24.64
CA VAL A 122 -7.89 1.63 -23.57
C VAL A 122 -7.86 0.36 -22.71
N TYR A 123 -7.93 -0.81 -23.34
CA TYR A 123 -7.93 -2.09 -22.63
C TYR A 123 -6.60 -2.40 -21.95
N TRP A 124 -5.48 -1.95 -22.52
CA TRP A 124 -4.17 -2.00 -21.87
C TRP A 124 -4.17 -1.19 -20.57
N PHE A 125 -4.65 0.05 -20.61
CA PHE A 125 -4.73 0.90 -19.42
C PHE A 125 -5.65 0.29 -18.34
N LEU A 126 -6.83 -0.20 -18.74
CA LEU A 126 -7.74 -0.92 -17.84
C LEU A 126 -7.11 -2.17 -17.24
N GLY A 127 -6.41 -2.98 -18.05
CA GLY A 127 -5.75 -4.19 -17.59
C GLY A 127 -4.64 -3.92 -16.58
N VAL A 128 -3.81 -2.89 -16.85
CA VAL A 128 -2.76 -2.45 -15.92
C VAL A 128 -3.37 -1.95 -14.61
N GLY A 129 -4.42 -1.12 -14.68
CA GLY A 129 -5.15 -0.64 -13.51
C GLY A 129 -5.73 -1.79 -12.69
N LEU A 130 -6.43 -2.72 -13.34
CA LEU A 130 -7.00 -3.88 -12.67
C LEU A 130 -5.93 -4.72 -11.96
N CYS A 131 -4.79 -4.96 -12.60
CA CYS A 131 -3.68 -5.69 -12.00
C CYS A 131 -3.09 -4.96 -10.79
N LEU A 132 -3.03 -3.62 -10.82
CA LEU A 132 -2.51 -2.78 -9.72
C LEU A 132 -3.33 -2.90 -8.44
N TYR A 133 -4.64 -3.15 -8.57
CA TYR A 133 -5.57 -3.25 -7.44
C TYR A 133 -5.94 -4.68 -7.03
N THR A 134 -5.49 -5.69 -7.78
CA THR A 134 -5.88 -7.08 -7.53
C THR A 134 -4.69 -8.02 -7.40
N THR A 135 -4.02 -8.34 -8.51
CA THR A 135 -3.00 -9.39 -8.56
C THR A 135 -1.65 -8.94 -8.03
N ARG A 136 -1.23 -7.70 -8.32
CA ARG A 136 0.03 -7.12 -7.84
C ARG A 136 0.11 -6.94 -6.32
N PRO A 137 -0.90 -6.39 -5.62
CA PRO A 137 -0.85 -6.27 -4.16
C PRO A 137 -0.84 -7.63 -3.48
N TYR A 138 -1.61 -8.60 -3.99
CA TYR A 138 -1.55 -9.98 -3.50
C TYR A 138 -0.16 -10.60 -3.67
N ALA A 139 0.47 -10.41 -4.83
CA ALA A 139 1.83 -10.90 -5.07
C ALA A 139 2.86 -10.22 -4.14
N ALA A 140 2.75 -8.92 -3.92
CA ALA A 140 3.59 -8.17 -2.99
C ALA A 140 3.38 -8.66 -1.53
N ALA A 141 2.13 -8.90 -1.11
CA ALA A 141 1.80 -9.45 0.20
C ALA A 141 2.38 -10.86 0.39
N ARG A 142 2.38 -11.68 -0.66
CA ARG A 142 2.96 -13.03 -0.61
C ARG A 142 4.49 -13.02 -0.53
N ARG A 143 5.17 -12.12 -1.25
CA ARG A 143 6.64 -12.01 -1.25
C ARG A 143 7.18 -11.36 0.01
N SER A 144 6.60 -10.22 0.37
CA SER A 144 7.16 -9.29 1.36
C SER A 144 6.36 -9.26 2.67
N GLY A 145 5.20 -9.92 2.74
CA GLY A 145 4.34 -9.87 3.92
C GLY A 145 4.95 -10.52 5.17
N SER A 146 5.75 -11.58 5.02
CA SER A 146 6.40 -12.22 6.18
C SER A 146 7.52 -11.36 6.77
N ALA A 147 8.15 -10.51 5.96
CA ALA A 147 9.15 -9.55 6.43
C ALA A 147 8.48 -8.41 7.20
N ILE A 148 7.30 -7.96 6.75
CA ILE A 148 6.48 -6.94 7.41
C ILE A 148 5.97 -7.43 8.76
N GLU A 149 5.46 -8.66 8.83
CA GLU A 149 5.01 -9.26 10.09
C GLU A 149 6.16 -9.41 11.10
N ARG A 150 7.35 -9.83 10.64
CA ARG A 150 8.55 -9.90 11.48
C ARG A 150 9.02 -8.53 11.98
N ALA A 151 9.03 -7.53 11.10
CA ALA A 151 9.36 -6.16 11.47
C ALA A 151 8.33 -5.58 12.47
N ALA A 152 7.05 -5.90 12.30
CA ALA A 152 6.00 -5.51 13.24
C ALA A 152 6.19 -6.14 14.63
N GLN A 153 6.59 -7.41 14.70
CA GLN A 153 6.90 -8.07 15.98
C GLN A 153 8.09 -7.42 16.68
N SER A 154 9.13 -7.02 15.95
CA SER A 154 10.30 -6.33 16.52
C SER A 154 10.03 -4.90 17.02
N GLN A 155 8.87 -4.32 16.69
CA GLN A 155 8.46 -2.98 17.12
C GLN A 155 7.55 -3.00 18.34
N LEU A 156 7.12 -4.17 18.81
CA LEU A 156 6.41 -4.29 20.08
C LEU A 156 7.42 -4.04 21.22
N PRO A 157 7.13 -3.14 22.17
CA PRO A 157 7.90 -3.09 23.40
C PRO A 157 7.71 -4.41 24.16
N ASP A 158 8.80 -4.96 24.71
CA ASP A 158 8.79 -6.16 25.55
C ASP A 158 7.78 -6.00 26.70
N THR A 159 6.56 -6.45 26.49
CA THR A 159 5.49 -6.40 27.49
C THR A 159 5.32 -7.80 28.05
N GLU A 160 6.41 -8.42 28.52
CA GLU A 160 6.34 -9.66 29.33
C GLU A 160 7.64 -9.95 30.09
N THR A 161 8.06 -9.03 30.95
CA THR A 161 8.75 -9.41 32.20
C THR A 161 7.87 -9.01 33.38
N THR A 162 6.71 -9.67 33.49
CA THR A 162 5.97 -9.78 34.74
C THR A 162 6.84 -10.57 35.71
N HIS A 163 7.64 -9.87 36.51
CA HIS A 163 8.21 -10.47 37.72
C HIS A 163 7.04 -11.04 38.54
N PRO A 164 7.01 -12.35 38.87
CA PRO A 164 6.02 -12.85 39.80
C PRO A 164 6.30 -12.19 41.15
N ILE A 165 5.40 -11.30 41.57
CA ILE A 165 5.36 -10.79 42.93
C ILE A 165 5.03 -12.00 43.81
N ASN A 166 6.07 -12.60 44.38
CA ASN A 166 5.96 -13.67 45.36
C ASN A 166 5.40 -13.07 46.65
N ILE A 167 4.07 -13.08 46.78
CA ILE A 167 3.40 -12.76 48.05
C ILE A 167 3.57 -13.98 48.96
N SER A 168 4.70 -13.99 49.68
CA SER A 168 4.87 -14.84 50.86
C SER A 168 3.82 -14.42 51.89
N LYS A 169 2.86 -15.30 52.14
CA LYS A 169 1.96 -15.20 53.29
C LYS A 169 2.72 -15.68 54.53
N ASN A 170 2.91 -14.75 55.48
CA ASN A 170 3.11 -15.07 56.90
C ASN A 170 1.79 -15.58 57.50
#